data_AF-A0A6N7L2L1-F1
#
_entry.id   AF-A0A6N7L2L1-F1
#
_cell.length_a   1.000
_cell.length_b   1.000
_cell.length_c   1.000
_cell.angle_alpha   90.00
_cell.angle_beta   90.00
_cell.angle_gamma   90.00
#
_symmetry.space_group_name_H-M   'P 1'
#
loop_
_entity.id
_entity.type
_entity.pdbx_description
1 polymer ?
#
loop_
_entity_poly.entity_id
_entity_poly.type
_entity_poly.pdbx_seq_one_letter_code
_entity_poly.pdbx_strand_id
1 'polypeptide(L)'
;MTEQTKTEFNPDDRHGYSRKALARVVLSEDAAEAARSALNLVRTDQREEPYDVIGEALNLVNMAEAVLKAAVVWARENHTSWEDIGEAVGGITRQSAHTRYAEAESEWKLGLVEPIIPPPADRPRALASQRLHEAAYQPTDSIRRLDAWAAEHGLGQRAISRNLPELTLMDELGNVLDAISHATRNPHRVQGEERARLLDRKAALLDRIAAEQNRPESAELAAGARAKAAEIRAELATTHEEAGR
;
A
#
# COMPACT_ATOMS: atom_id res chain seq x y z
N MET A 1 11.96 -26.64 -14.58
CA MET A 1 11.33 -25.39 -15.02
C MET A 1 10.02 -25.25 -14.29
N THR A 2 10.04 -24.53 -13.17
CA THR A 2 8.84 -24.27 -12.36
C THR A 2 8.10 -23.13 -13.02
N GLU A 3 6.85 -23.35 -13.43
CA GLU A 3 5.93 -22.29 -13.85
C GLU A 3 5.85 -21.27 -12.72
N GLN A 4 6.48 -20.10 -12.91
CA GLN A 4 6.14 -18.92 -12.14
C GLN A 4 4.74 -18.55 -12.58
N THR A 5 3.74 -18.96 -11.78
CA THR A 5 2.39 -18.41 -11.84
C THR A 5 2.55 -16.90 -11.79
N LYS A 6 2.34 -16.24 -12.93
CA LYS A 6 2.36 -14.79 -13.03
C LYS A 6 1.24 -14.31 -12.10
N THR A 7 1.58 -13.88 -10.89
CA THR A 7 0.61 -13.30 -9.96
C THR A 7 -0.13 -12.21 -10.74
N GLU A 8 -1.43 -12.42 -10.97
CA GLU A 8 -2.23 -11.44 -11.68
C GLU A 8 -2.29 -10.19 -10.82
N PHE A 9 -1.86 -9.06 -11.38
CA PHE A 9 -1.87 -7.78 -10.66
C PHE A 9 -3.30 -7.45 -10.21
N ASN A 10 -3.53 -7.51 -8.90
CA ASN A 10 -4.80 -7.14 -8.30
C ASN A 10 -4.66 -5.75 -7.65
N PRO A 11 -5.15 -4.67 -8.28
CA PRO A 11 -5.06 -3.32 -7.73
C PRO A 11 -5.84 -3.13 -6.43
N ASP A 12 -6.73 -4.07 -6.07
CA ASP A 12 -7.58 -4.00 -4.89
C ASP A 12 -7.04 -4.85 -3.72
N ASP A 13 -5.93 -5.56 -3.90
CA ASP A 13 -5.32 -6.43 -2.89
C ASP A 13 -5.06 -5.71 -1.56
N ARG A 14 -4.64 -4.44 -1.62
CA ARG A 14 -4.40 -3.60 -0.44
C ARG A 14 -5.58 -3.49 0.53
N HIS A 15 -6.82 -3.63 0.04
CA HIS A 15 -7.99 -3.48 0.88
C HIS A 15 -8.17 -4.67 1.85
N GLY A 16 -7.60 -5.84 1.52
CA GLY A 16 -7.53 -7.03 2.37
C GLY A 16 -6.59 -6.92 3.55
N TYR A 17 -5.85 -5.81 3.69
CA TYR A 17 -4.85 -5.60 4.74
C TYR A 17 -5.16 -4.36 5.58
N SER A 18 -4.76 -4.40 6.85
CA SER A 18 -5.03 -3.29 7.76
C SER A 18 -3.99 -2.22 7.52
N ARG A 19 -4.30 -0.96 7.82
CA ARG A 19 -3.33 0.13 7.68
C ARG A 19 -2.05 -0.16 8.47
N LYS A 20 -2.20 -0.73 9.68
CA LYS A 20 -1.09 -1.24 10.50
C LYS A 20 -0.28 -2.34 9.80
N ALA A 21 -0.95 -3.32 9.17
CA ALA A 21 -0.27 -4.38 8.42
C ALA A 21 0.49 -3.81 7.22
N LEU A 22 -0.15 -2.96 6.41
CA LEU A 22 0.47 -2.29 5.27
C LEU A 22 1.69 -1.48 5.69
N ALA A 23 1.60 -0.68 6.76
CA ALA A 23 2.72 0.08 7.30
C ALA A 23 3.87 -0.83 7.77
N ARG A 24 3.55 -2.01 8.34
CA ARG A 24 4.58 -2.99 8.74
C ARG A 24 5.29 -3.60 7.52
N VAL A 25 4.55 -3.86 6.44
CA VAL A 25 5.10 -4.37 5.18
C VAL A 25 6.03 -3.33 4.56
N VAL A 26 5.63 -2.05 4.49
CA VAL A 26 6.49 -0.95 4.02
C VAL A 26 7.77 -0.85 4.85
N LEU A 27 7.67 -0.81 6.17
CA LEU A 27 8.84 -0.81 7.05
C LEU A 27 9.77 -2.01 6.78
N SER A 28 9.22 -3.17 6.47
CA SER A 28 10.00 -4.38 6.19
C SER A 28 10.67 -4.33 4.82
N GLU A 29 10.01 -3.77 3.81
CA GLU A 29 10.56 -3.53 2.47
C GLU A 29 11.73 -2.55 2.54
N ASP A 30 11.54 -1.38 3.15
CA ASP A 30 12.59 -0.36 3.27
C ASP A 30 13.79 -0.91 4.05
N ALA A 31 13.54 -1.69 5.11
CA ALA A 31 14.61 -2.28 5.91
C ALA A 31 15.38 -3.36 5.13
N ALA A 32 14.69 -4.17 4.34
CA ALA A 32 15.33 -5.16 3.48
C ALA A 32 16.14 -4.50 2.36
N GLU A 33 15.66 -3.40 1.77
CA GLU A 33 16.38 -2.61 0.78
C GLU A 33 17.64 -1.97 1.37
N ALA A 34 17.52 -1.33 2.55
CA ALA A 34 18.66 -0.80 3.28
C ALA A 34 19.71 -1.88 3.60
N ALA A 35 19.25 -3.08 4.02
CA ALA A 35 20.15 -4.21 4.28
C ALA A 35 20.88 -4.68 3.00
N ARG A 36 20.18 -4.78 1.86
CA ARG A 36 20.81 -5.11 0.57
C ARG A 36 21.84 -4.06 0.15
N SER A 37 21.51 -2.78 0.32
CA SER A 37 22.42 -1.67 0.05
C SER A 37 23.67 -1.73 0.93
N ALA A 38 23.51 -2.01 2.23
CA ALA A 38 24.64 -2.20 3.14
C ALA A 38 25.51 -3.41 2.76
N LEU A 39 24.92 -4.51 2.27
CA LEU A 39 25.67 -5.67 1.79
C LEU A 39 26.52 -5.35 0.56
N ASN A 40 26.08 -4.44 -0.31
CA ASN A 40 26.88 -4.01 -1.46
C ASN A 40 28.17 -3.31 -1.03
N LEU A 41 28.10 -2.44 -0.02
CA LEU A 41 29.27 -1.73 0.54
C LEU A 41 30.30 -2.64 1.24
N VAL A 42 29.93 -3.87 1.60
CA VAL A 42 30.87 -4.85 2.20
C VAL A 42 31.74 -5.50 1.13
N ARG A 43 31.28 -5.53 -0.12
CA ARG A 43 32.03 -6.13 -1.23
C ARG A 43 33.24 -5.24 -1.50
N THR A 44 34.39 -5.88 -1.75
CA THR A 44 35.60 -5.18 -2.17
C THR A 44 35.87 -5.56 -3.62
N ASP A 45 35.52 -4.69 -4.57
CA ASP A 45 35.96 -4.82 -5.96
C ASP A 45 37.24 -4.00 -6.17
N GLN A 46 38.18 -4.54 -6.96
CA GLN A 46 39.44 -3.87 -7.28
C GLN A 46 39.28 -2.69 -8.26
N ARG A 47 38.06 -2.43 -8.73
CA ARG A 47 37.72 -1.37 -9.71
C ARG A 47 36.77 -0.30 -9.17
N GLU A 48 36.55 -0.25 -7.86
CA GLU A 48 35.70 0.80 -7.26
C GLU A 48 36.37 2.18 -7.38
N GLU A 49 35.64 3.13 -7.98
CA GLU A 49 36.03 4.52 -7.98
C GLU A 49 35.62 5.17 -6.65
N PRO A 50 36.48 5.99 -6.00
CA PRO A 50 36.18 6.57 -4.68
C PRO A 50 34.85 7.33 -4.59
N TYR A 51 34.42 7.96 -5.68
CA TYR A 51 33.16 8.71 -5.73
C TYR A 51 31.92 7.79 -5.73
N ASP A 52 32.03 6.58 -6.27
CA ASP A 52 30.94 5.61 -6.30
C ASP A 52 30.68 5.09 -4.88
N VAL A 53 31.74 4.78 -4.13
CA VAL A 53 31.64 4.36 -2.73
C VAL A 53 31.00 5.45 -1.84
N ILE A 54 31.34 6.73 -2.06
CA ILE A 54 30.69 7.85 -1.35
C ILE A 54 29.20 7.92 -1.72
N GLY A 55 28.87 7.75 -3.00
CA GLY A 55 27.49 7.74 -3.49
C GLY A 55 26.66 6.61 -2.87
N GLU A 56 27.23 5.40 -2.80
CA GLU A 56 26.59 4.23 -2.16
C GLU A 56 26.39 4.44 -0.66
N ALA A 57 27.40 4.99 0.04
CA ALA A 57 27.28 5.30 1.47
C ALA A 57 26.20 6.36 1.74
N LEU A 58 26.12 7.41 0.91
CA LEU A 58 25.06 8.42 1.01
C LEU A 58 23.68 7.81 0.73
N ASN A 59 23.58 6.91 -0.25
CA ASN A 59 22.34 6.20 -0.54
C ASN A 59 21.89 5.34 0.65
N LEU A 60 22.81 4.64 1.32
CA LEU A 60 22.49 3.88 2.53
C LEU A 60 21.96 4.79 3.67
N VAL A 61 22.53 5.98 3.85
CA VAL A 61 22.01 6.95 4.84
C VAL A 61 20.57 7.36 4.49
N ASN A 62 20.29 7.69 3.23
CA ASN A 62 18.93 8.05 2.79
C ASN A 62 17.94 6.89 3.00
N MET A 63 18.35 5.65 2.72
CA MET A 63 17.54 4.46 2.97
C MET A 63 17.28 4.26 4.47
N ALA A 64 18.29 4.46 5.32
CA ALA A 64 18.11 4.38 6.77
C ALA A 64 17.13 5.46 7.29
N GLU A 65 17.14 6.66 6.72
CA GLU A 65 16.15 7.69 7.03
C GLU A 65 14.74 7.31 6.57
N ALA A 66 14.60 6.67 5.40
CA ALA A 66 13.32 6.13 4.93
C ALA A 66 12.78 5.06 5.88
N VAL A 67 13.63 4.11 6.30
CA VAL A 67 13.29 3.09 7.32
C VAL A 67 12.78 3.73 8.60
N LEU A 68 13.44 4.79 9.09
CA LEU A 68 13.01 5.50 10.30
C LEU A 68 11.63 6.15 10.10
N LYS A 69 11.39 6.79 8.95
CA LYS A 69 10.07 7.37 8.63
C LYS A 69 8.99 6.29 8.58
N ALA A 70 9.24 5.16 7.92
CA ALA A 70 8.33 4.03 7.86
C ALA A 70 8.06 3.45 9.27
N ALA A 71 9.06 3.39 10.14
CA ALA A 71 8.92 2.94 11.52
C ALA A 71 8.02 3.88 12.33
N VAL A 72 8.18 5.20 12.16
CA VAL A 72 7.30 6.20 12.77
C VAL A 72 5.87 6.04 12.27
N VAL A 73 5.66 5.89 10.96
CA VAL A 73 4.32 5.64 10.38
C VAL A 73 3.69 4.38 10.98
N TRP A 74 4.43 3.27 11.04
CA TRP A 74 3.95 2.04 11.68
C TRP A 74 3.61 2.24 13.16
N ALA A 75 4.42 2.98 13.91
CA ALA A 75 4.13 3.30 15.31
C ALA A 75 2.85 4.14 15.46
N ARG A 76 2.64 5.11 14.55
CA ARG A 76 1.42 5.95 14.50
C ARG A 76 0.17 5.14 14.17
N GLU A 77 0.26 4.19 13.24
CA GLU A 77 -0.82 3.22 12.95
C GLU A 77 -1.07 2.25 14.12
N ASN A 78 -0.14 2.15 15.07
CA ASN A 78 -0.29 1.46 16.35
C ASN A 78 -0.74 2.38 17.50
N HIS A 79 -1.21 3.59 17.18
CA HIS A 79 -1.67 4.59 18.15
C HIS A 79 -0.59 5.12 19.11
N THR A 80 0.69 4.95 18.77
CA THR A 80 1.79 5.49 19.57
C THR A 80 1.75 7.02 19.55
N SER A 81 1.93 7.65 20.70
CA SER A 81 1.86 9.10 20.81
C SER A 81 3.12 9.77 20.24
N TRP A 82 3.02 11.04 19.85
CA TRP A 82 4.17 11.82 19.41
C TRP A 82 5.22 12.05 20.51
N GLU A 83 4.80 11.97 21.79
CA GLU A 83 5.69 12.06 22.93
C GLU A 83 6.55 10.80 23.05
N ASP A 84 5.92 9.62 23.00
CA ASP A 84 6.63 8.33 23.02
C ASP A 84 7.56 8.17 21.80
N ILE A 85 7.12 8.64 20.63
CA ILE A 85 7.97 8.66 19.42
C ILE A 85 9.18 9.58 19.64
N GLY A 86 8.97 10.77 20.20
CA GLY A 86 10.06 11.71 20.49
C GLY A 86 11.11 11.13 21.44
N GLU A 87 10.65 10.44 22.48
CA GLU A 87 11.53 9.71 23.39
C GLU A 87 12.33 8.61 22.65
N ALA A 88 11.65 7.77 21.86
CA ALA A 88 12.26 6.65 21.16
C ALA A 88 13.30 7.05 20.10
N VAL A 89 13.14 8.21 19.44
CA VAL A 89 14.06 8.66 18.36
C VAL A 89 15.22 9.52 18.86
N GLY A 90 15.48 9.52 20.17
CA GLY A 90 16.63 10.20 20.77
C GLY A 90 16.26 11.25 21.82
N GLY A 91 15.16 11.09 22.54
CA GLY A 91 14.79 11.98 23.65
C GLY A 91 14.38 13.39 23.22
N ILE A 92 13.81 13.54 22.02
CA ILE A 92 13.35 14.85 21.54
C ILE A 92 11.93 15.15 22.02
N THR A 93 11.59 16.44 22.03
CA THR A 93 10.25 16.87 22.44
C THR A 93 9.16 16.35 21.48
N ARG A 94 7.94 16.21 22.01
CA ARG A 94 6.74 15.92 21.21
C ARG A 94 6.61 16.85 20.00
N GLN A 95 6.83 18.15 20.17
CA GLN A 95 6.72 19.13 19.09
C GLN A 95 7.79 18.90 18.02
N SER A 96 9.04 18.63 18.43
CA SER A 96 10.13 18.31 17.50
C SER A 96 9.85 17.03 16.69
N ALA A 97 9.34 15.98 17.35
CA ALA A 97 8.95 14.74 16.69
C ALA A 97 7.83 14.97 15.68
N HIS A 98 6.77 15.69 16.09
CA HIS A 98 5.67 16.04 15.20
C HIS A 98 6.15 16.84 13.99
N THR A 99 6.93 17.91 14.18
CA THR A 99 7.45 18.72 13.07
C THR A 99 8.29 17.90 12.10
N ARG A 100 9.08 16.94 12.59
CA ARG A 100 9.97 16.13 11.76
C ARG A 100 9.25 15.06 10.95
N TYR A 101 8.15 14.50 11.47
CA TYR A 101 7.55 13.28 10.91
C TYR A 101 6.05 13.39 10.54
N ALA A 102 5.36 14.48 10.88
CA ALA A 102 3.95 14.65 10.55
C ALA A 102 3.69 14.66 9.04
N GLU A 103 4.65 15.12 8.24
CA GLU A 103 4.56 15.06 6.78
C GLU A 103 4.49 13.60 6.30
N ALA A 104 5.40 12.73 6.77
CA ALA A 104 5.39 11.30 6.42
C ALA A 104 4.08 10.60 6.84
N GLU A 105 3.53 10.92 8.02
CA GLU A 105 2.21 10.41 8.44
C GLU A 105 1.09 10.90 7.51
N SER A 106 1.15 12.16 7.08
CA SER A 106 0.14 12.78 6.22
C SER A 106 0.20 12.22 4.80
N GLU A 107 1.40 12.07 4.23
CA GLU A 107 1.63 11.45 2.93
C GLU A 107 1.16 9.99 2.90
N TRP A 108 1.44 9.24 3.97
CA TRP A 108 0.94 7.88 4.14
C TRP A 108 -0.59 7.82 4.11
N LYS A 109 -1.26 8.63 4.94
CA LYS A 109 -2.73 8.69 5.00
C LYS A 109 -3.34 9.10 3.66
N LEU A 110 -2.72 10.06 2.98
CA LEU A 110 -3.15 10.48 1.65
C LEU A 110 -2.94 9.36 0.63
N GLY A 111 -1.80 8.69 0.63
CA GLY A 111 -1.50 7.57 -0.28
C GLY A 111 -2.44 6.38 -0.13
N LEU A 112 -2.90 6.08 1.08
CA LEU A 112 -3.90 5.02 1.29
C LEU A 112 -5.22 5.28 0.57
N VAL A 113 -5.56 6.56 0.39
CA VAL A 113 -6.82 6.99 -0.24
C VAL A 113 -6.62 7.37 -1.71
N GLU A 114 -5.47 7.96 -2.03
CA GLU A 114 -5.05 8.39 -3.37
C GLU A 114 -3.72 7.72 -3.74
N PRO A 115 -3.74 6.41 -4.04
CA PRO A 115 -2.52 5.62 -4.22
C PRO A 115 -1.71 6.02 -5.45
N ILE A 116 -2.35 6.70 -6.42
CA ILE A 116 -1.75 7.13 -7.68
C ILE A 116 -1.82 8.65 -7.76
N ILE A 117 -0.71 9.27 -8.13
CA ILE A 117 -0.66 10.68 -8.53
C ILE A 117 -1.08 10.74 -10.01
N PRO A 118 -2.23 11.34 -10.34
CA PRO A 118 -2.59 11.52 -11.73
C PRO A 118 -1.58 12.48 -12.39
N PRO A 119 -1.22 12.25 -13.66
CA PRO A 119 -0.40 13.21 -14.36
C PRO A 119 -1.19 14.50 -14.61
N PRO A 120 -0.50 15.62 -14.93
CA PRO A 120 -1.15 16.85 -15.36
C PRO A 120 -2.15 16.59 -16.50
N ALA A 121 -3.21 17.40 -16.58
CA ALA A 121 -4.35 17.16 -17.49
C ALA A 121 -3.97 17.13 -18.98
N ASP A 122 -2.84 17.73 -19.34
CA ASP A 122 -2.26 17.77 -20.69
C ASP A 122 -1.38 16.54 -21.02
N ARG A 123 -1.18 15.62 -20.06
CA ARG A 123 -0.26 14.49 -20.21
C ARG A 123 -0.95 13.13 -20.22
N PRO A 124 -0.39 12.12 -20.93
CA PRO A 124 -0.92 10.77 -20.94
C PRO A 124 -0.94 10.13 -19.55
N ARG A 125 -2.02 9.42 -19.24
CA ARG A 125 -2.21 8.73 -17.95
C ARG A 125 -1.16 7.63 -17.66
N ALA A 126 -0.52 7.09 -18.70
CA ALA A 126 0.60 6.16 -18.55
C ALA A 126 1.79 6.75 -17.77
N LEU A 127 1.84 8.07 -17.62
CA LEU A 127 2.85 8.79 -16.82
C LEU A 127 2.41 9.03 -15.37
N ALA A 128 1.30 8.41 -14.91
CA ALA A 128 0.91 8.46 -13.52
C ALA A 128 2.01 7.85 -12.65
N SER A 129 2.34 8.52 -11.54
CA SER A 129 3.31 8.01 -10.57
C SER A 129 2.60 7.46 -9.34
N GLN A 130 3.27 6.56 -8.64
CA GLN A 130 2.71 5.97 -7.44
C GLN A 130 2.93 6.90 -6.25
N ARG A 131 1.85 7.24 -5.52
CA ARG A 131 1.93 7.97 -4.25
C ARG A 131 2.17 7.01 -3.10
N LEU A 132 1.39 5.94 -3.05
CA LEU A 132 1.51 4.93 -2.01
C LEU A 132 2.76 4.09 -2.26
N HIS A 133 3.48 3.73 -1.21
CA HIS A 133 4.64 2.84 -1.33
C HIS A 133 4.28 1.53 -2.05
N GLU A 134 5.16 1.00 -2.91
CA GLU A 134 4.89 -0.23 -3.68
C GLU A 134 4.45 -1.38 -2.79
N ALA A 135 5.16 -1.57 -1.68
CA ALA A 135 4.86 -2.64 -0.74
C ALA A 135 3.50 -2.52 -0.04
N ALA A 136 2.92 -1.32 0.04
CA ALA A 136 1.56 -1.12 0.53
C ALA A 136 0.51 -1.15 -0.59
N TYR A 137 0.91 -0.88 -1.83
CA TYR A 137 0.02 -0.94 -3.00
C TYR A 137 -0.17 -2.37 -3.49
N GLN A 138 0.86 -3.21 -3.42
CA GLN A 138 0.87 -4.63 -3.79
C GLN A 138 1.36 -5.51 -2.62
N PRO A 139 0.64 -5.51 -1.49
CA PRO A 139 1.14 -6.16 -0.27
C PRO A 139 1.34 -7.66 -0.40
N THR A 140 0.48 -8.40 -1.11
CA THR A 140 0.66 -9.87 -1.25
C THR A 140 1.98 -10.21 -1.95
N ASP A 141 2.32 -9.49 -3.03
CA ASP A 141 3.58 -9.73 -3.74
C ASP A 141 4.79 -9.27 -2.92
N SER A 142 4.72 -8.12 -2.24
CA SER A 142 5.80 -7.67 -1.35
C SER A 142 6.02 -8.62 -0.18
N ILE A 143 4.96 -9.09 0.48
CA ILE A 143 5.06 -10.08 1.57
C ILE A 143 5.75 -11.35 1.08
N ARG A 144 5.37 -11.86 -0.10
CA ARG A 144 6.01 -13.04 -0.69
C ARG A 144 7.51 -12.82 -0.95
N ARG A 145 7.88 -11.66 -1.52
CA ARG A 145 9.30 -11.31 -1.74
C ARG A 145 10.07 -11.19 -0.42
N LEU A 146 9.47 -10.56 0.59
CA LEU A 146 10.06 -10.39 1.91
C LEU A 146 10.24 -11.70 2.66
N ASP A 147 9.28 -12.61 2.56
CA ASP A 147 9.37 -13.94 3.16
C ASP A 147 10.46 -14.78 2.51
N ALA A 148 10.59 -14.72 1.18
CA ALA A 148 11.69 -15.36 0.45
C ALA A 148 13.04 -14.80 0.91
N TRP A 149 13.17 -13.47 0.96
CA TRP A 149 14.38 -12.80 1.43
C TRP A 149 14.71 -13.18 2.89
N ALA A 150 13.71 -13.20 3.78
CA ALA A 150 13.88 -13.60 5.18
C ALA A 150 14.33 -15.06 5.29
N ALA A 151 13.78 -15.96 4.48
CA ALA A 151 14.20 -17.37 4.45
C ALA A 151 15.66 -17.52 4.01
N GLU A 152 16.07 -16.82 2.95
CA GLU A 152 17.46 -16.82 2.43
C GLU A 152 18.47 -16.34 3.48
N HIS A 153 18.08 -15.43 4.37
CA HIS A 153 18.95 -14.84 5.40
C HIS A 153 18.78 -15.49 6.78
N GLY A 154 18.17 -16.68 6.86
CA GLY A 154 18.00 -17.41 8.13
C GLY A 154 16.99 -16.79 9.11
N LEU A 155 16.17 -15.86 8.64
CA LEU A 155 15.11 -15.18 9.38
C LEU A 155 13.73 -15.81 9.14
N GLY A 156 13.64 -17.01 8.55
CA GLY A 156 12.36 -17.62 8.13
C GLY A 156 11.32 -17.84 9.24
N GLN A 157 11.73 -17.96 10.51
CA GLN A 157 10.78 -17.99 11.64
C GLN A 157 10.13 -16.62 11.92
N ARG A 158 10.73 -15.54 11.40
CA ARG A 158 10.27 -14.14 11.47
C ARG A 158 9.68 -13.67 10.13
N ALA A 159 9.19 -14.60 9.31
CA ALA A 159 8.45 -14.28 8.09
C ALA A 159 7.36 -13.24 8.37
N ILE A 160 7.21 -12.29 7.45
CA ILE A 160 6.26 -11.19 7.57
C ILE A 160 4.85 -11.76 7.56
N SER A 161 4.53 -12.66 6.63
CA SER A 161 3.19 -13.27 6.51
C SER A 161 2.69 -13.91 7.80
N ARG A 162 3.58 -14.49 8.61
CA ARG A 162 3.22 -15.20 9.85
C ARG A 162 2.76 -14.28 10.98
N ASN A 163 3.11 -13.00 10.92
CA ASN A 163 2.91 -12.05 12.02
C ASN A 163 2.05 -10.85 11.62
N LEU A 164 1.47 -10.86 10.42
CA LEU A 164 0.49 -9.86 10.03
C LEU A 164 -0.88 -10.25 10.60
N PRO A 165 -1.59 -9.32 11.26
CA PRO A 165 -2.94 -9.60 11.73
C PRO A 165 -3.86 -9.82 10.52
N GLU A 166 -4.57 -10.95 10.52
CA GLU A 166 -5.66 -11.19 9.57
C GLU A 166 -6.78 -10.16 9.81
N LEU A 167 -7.32 -9.64 8.71
CA LEU A 167 -8.47 -8.77 8.77
C LEU A 167 -9.76 -9.58 8.91
N THR A 168 -10.69 -9.08 9.72
CA THR A 168 -12.05 -9.60 9.66
C THR A 168 -12.72 -9.12 8.36
N LEU A 169 -13.70 -9.88 7.85
CA LEU A 169 -14.49 -9.47 6.69
C LEU A 169 -15.15 -8.09 6.87
N MET A 170 -15.52 -7.75 8.10
CA MET A 170 -16.15 -6.47 8.43
C MET A 170 -15.16 -5.32 8.36
N ASP A 171 -13.95 -5.51 8.86
CA ASP A 171 -12.88 -4.51 8.74
C ASP A 171 -12.50 -4.29 7.27
N GLU A 172 -12.53 -5.36 6.46
CA GLU A 172 -12.19 -5.29 5.05
C GLU A 172 -13.28 -4.53 4.29
N LEU A 173 -14.53 -4.84 4.59
CA LEU A 173 -15.67 -4.09 4.08
C LEU A 173 -15.58 -2.61 4.49
N GLY A 174 -15.16 -2.31 5.72
CA GLY A 174 -14.89 -0.94 6.18
C GLY A 174 -13.87 -0.21 5.30
N ASN A 175 -12.73 -0.84 5.02
CA ASN A 175 -11.70 -0.29 4.13
C ASN A 175 -12.24 0.00 2.71
N VAL A 176 -13.04 -0.90 2.15
CA VAL A 176 -13.64 -0.74 0.82
C VAL A 176 -14.68 0.37 0.83
N LEU A 177 -15.51 0.48 1.88
CA LEU A 177 -16.50 1.53 2.01
C LEU A 177 -15.87 2.93 2.13
N ASP A 178 -14.75 3.05 2.85
CA ASP A 178 -13.96 4.29 2.91
C ASP A 178 -13.46 4.71 1.53
N ALA A 179 -12.93 3.75 0.74
CA ALA A 179 -12.47 3.99 -0.62
C ALA A 179 -13.62 4.42 -1.55
N ILE A 180 -14.77 3.75 -1.48
CA ILE A 180 -15.98 4.12 -2.23
C ILE A 180 -16.42 5.54 -1.85
N SER A 181 -16.46 5.85 -0.55
CA SER A 181 -16.86 7.16 -0.03
C SER A 181 -15.97 8.28 -0.55
N HIS A 182 -14.64 8.08 -0.57
CA HIS A 182 -13.71 9.03 -1.16
C HIS A 182 -13.95 9.19 -2.67
N ALA A 183 -14.11 8.10 -3.40
CA ALA A 183 -14.35 8.12 -4.84
C ALA A 183 -15.66 8.81 -5.22
N THR A 184 -16.71 8.68 -4.39
CA THR A 184 -17.98 9.41 -4.56
C THR A 184 -17.83 10.89 -4.29
N ARG A 185 -17.06 11.29 -3.27
CA ARG A 185 -16.83 12.71 -2.94
C ARG A 185 -15.88 13.40 -3.93
N ASN A 186 -15.00 12.65 -4.59
CA ASN A 186 -13.98 13.17 -5.48
C ASN A 186 -14.03 12.50 -6.87
N PRO A 187 -15.13 12.65 -7.64
CA PRO A 187 -15.35 11.92 -8.88
C PRO A 187 -14.32 12.24 -9.98
N HIS A 188 -13.64 13.38 -9.90
CA HIS A 188 -12.58 13.77 -10.85
C HIS A 188 -11.22 13.13 -10.52
N ARG A 189 -11.05 12.57 -9.31
CA ARG A 189 -9.79 11.94 -8.87
C ARG A 189 -9.78 10.42 -9.08
N VAL A 190 -10.95 9.79 -9.09
CA VAL A 190 -11.11 8.34 -9.21
C VAL A 190 -11.90 8.01 -10.47
N GLN A 191 -11.36 7.17 -11.35
CA GLN A 191 -12.02 6.85 -12.61
C GLN A 191 -13.27 5.99 -12.44
N GLY A 192 -14.17 6.05 -13.42
CA GLY A 192 -15.37 5.20 -13.44
C GLY A 192 -15.04 3.71 -13.33
N GLU A 193 -14.03 3.20 -14.05
CA GLU A 193 -13.68 1.77 -13.94
C GLU A 193 -13.12 1.40 -12.56
N GLU A 194 -12.34 2.29 -11.94
CA GLU A 194 -11.86 2.09 -10.57
C GLU A 194 -13.01 2.10 -9.56
N ARG A 195 -13.98 3.00 -9.74
CA ARG A 195 -15.23 3.02 -8.96
C ARG A 195 -16.03 1.72 -9.14
N ALA A 196 -16.12 1.20 -10.36
CA ALA A 196 -16.80 -0.05 -10.65
C ALA A 196 -16.10 -1.24 -9.98
N ARG A 197 -14.75 -1.31 -10.03
CA ARG A 197 -13.97 -2.34 -9.32
C ARG A 197 -14.17 -2.31 -7.81
N LEU A 198 -14.17 -1.13 -7.18
CA LEU A 198 -14.46 -1.01 -5.74
C LEU A 198 -15.86 -1.54 -5.38
N LEU A 199 -16.85 -1.30 -6.25
CA LEU A 199 -18.21 -1.83 -6.06
C LEU A 199 -18.28 -3.34 -6.25
N ASP A 200 -17.52 -3.91 -7.19
CA ASP A 200 -17.41 -5.36 -7.35
C ASP A 200 -16.73 -6.00 -6.13
N ARG A 201 -15.67 -5.40 -5.58
CA ARG A 201 -15.04 -5.87 -4.34
C ARG A 201 -16.01 -5.82 -3.17
N LYS A 202 -16.78 -4.73 -3.05
CA LYS A 202 -17.86 -4.63 -2.05
C LYS A 202 -18.88 -5.75 -2.20
N ALA A 203 -19.32 -6.06 -3.42
CA ALA A 203 -20.26 -7.14 -3.68
C ALA A 203 -19.70 -8.49 -3.24
N ALA A 204 -18.47 -8.82 -3.64
CA ALA A 204 -17.81 -10.06 -3.28
C ALA A 204 -17.65 -10.25 -1.76
N LEU A 205 -17.33 -9.17 -1.03
CA LEU A 205 -17.25 -9.22 0.43
C LEU A 205 -18.62 -9.45 1.09
N LEU A 206 -19.66 -8.79 0.57
CA LEU A 206 -21.02 -8.97 1.08
C LEU A 206 -21.57 -10.37 0.82
N ASP A 207 -21.22 -11.00 -0.31
CA ASP A 207 -21.57 -12.41 -0.55
C ASP A 207 -20.89 -13.34 0.47
N ARG A 208 -19.60 -13.10 0.76
CA ARG A 208 -18.87 -13.86 1.76
C ARG A 208 -19.46 -13.68 3.15
N ILE A 209 -19.83 -12.45 3.53
CA ILE A 209 -20.52 -12.19 4.80
C ILE A 209 -21.87 -12.92 4.85
N ALA A 210 -22.63 -12.92 3.75
CA ALA A 210 -23.90 -13.64 3.67
C ALA A 210 -23.71 -15.15 3.91
N ALA A 211 -22.70 -15.75 3.27
CA ALA A 211 -22.41 -17.18 3.36
C ALA A 211 -21.73 -17.59 4.69
N GLU A 212 -20.68 -16.89 5.09
CA GLU A 212 -19.82 -17.26 6.23
C GLU A 212 -20.41 -16.82 7.57
N GLN A 213 -21.18 -15.73 7.62
CA GLN A 213 -21.76 -15.17 8.86
C GLN A 213 -23.28 -15.33 8.96
N ASN A 214 -23.89 -16.07 8.02
CA ASN A 214 -25.33 -16.33 7.97
C ASN A 214 -26.20 -15.06 8.02
N ARG A 215 -25.81 -14.05 7.21
CA ARG A 215 -26.49 -12.75 7.08
C ARG A 215 -27.11 -12.58 5.69
N PRO A 216 -28.27 -13.21 5.41
CA PRO A 216 -28.86 -13.25 4.07
C PRO A 216 -29.18 -11.86 3.50
N GLU A 217 -29.44 -10.85 4.34
CA GLU A 217 -29.63 -9.45 3.94
C GLU A 217 -28.40 -8.87 3.22
N SER A 218 -27.21 -9.42 3.46
CA SER A 218 -25.98 -8.99 2.78
C SER A 218 -25.98 -9.37 1.30
N ALA A 219 -26.71 -10.42 0.90
CA ALA A 219 -26.80 -10.83 -0.50
C ALA A 219 -27.57 -9.81 -1.36
N GLU A 220 -28.61 -9.17 -0.80
CA GLU A 220 -29.35 -8.09 -1.47
C GLU A 220 -28.45 -6.85 -1.66
N LEU A 221 -27.68 -6.49 -0.63
CA LEU A 221 -26.70 -5.40 -0.72
C LEU A 221 -25.59 -5.71 -1.75
N ALA A 222 -25.18 -6.97 -1.87
CA ALA A 222 -24.23 -7.41 -2.89
C ALA A 222 -24.80 -7.25 -4.30
N ALA A 223 -26.07 -7.64 -4.52
CA ALA A 223 -26.76 -7.43 -5.79
C ALA A 223 -26.84 -5.94 -6.16
N GLY A 224 -27.20 -5.08 -5.20
CA GLY A 224 -27.21 -3.63 -5.41
C GLY A 224 -25.84 -3.05 -5.77
N ALA A 225 -24.77 -3.52 -5.14
CA ALA A 225 -23.41 -3.09 -5.48
C ALA A 225 -23.01 -3.48 -6.91
N ARG A 226 -23.31 -4.71 -7.35
CA ARG A 226 -23.06 -5.15 -8.74
C ARG A 226 -23.88 -4.35 -9.76
N ALA A 227 -25.16 -4.08 -9.45
CA ALA A 227 -26.01 -3.28 -10.32
C ALA A 227 -25.42 -1.87 -10.53
N LYS A 228 -24.92 -1.24 -9.46
CA LYS A 228 -24.26 0.07 -9.56
C LYS A 228 -22.95 0.01 -10.34
N ALA A 229 -22.15 -1.06 -10.18
CA ALA A 229 -20.94 -1.26 -10.97
C ALA A 229 -21.24 -1.39 -12.47
N ALA A 230 -22.29 -2.14 -12.81
CA ALA A 230 -22.76 -2.30 -14.19
C ALA A 230 -23.26 -0.97 -14.80
N GLU A 231 -23.99 -0.16 -14.02
CA GLU A 231 -24.44 1.18 -14.43
C GLU A 231 -23.26 2.08 -14.79
N ILE A 232 -22.24 2.15 -13.93
CA ILE A 232 -21.03 2.97 -14.19
C ILE A 232 -20.32 2.51 -15.47
N ARG A 233 -20.21 1.20 -15.70
CA ARG A 233 -19.58 0.67 -16.92
C ARG A 233 -20.41 0.97 -18.17
N ALA A 234 -21.74 0.91 -18.07
CA ALA A 234 -22.62 1.28 -19.17
C ALA A 234 -22.47 2.77 -19.52
N GLU A 235 -22.44 3.66 -18.52
CA GLU A 235 -22.19 5.10 -18.71
C GLU A 235 -20.86 5.34 -19.45
N LEU A 236 -19.78 4.69 -19.02
CA LEU A 236 -18.47 4.79 -19.67
C LEU A 236 -18.50 4.34 -21.13
N ALA A 237 -19.16 3.21 -21.42
CA ALA A 237 -19.28 2.70 -22.78
C ALA A 237 -20.00 3.70 -23.70
N THR A 238 -21.09 4.32 -23.22
CA THR A 238 -21.82 5.34 -23.99
C THR A 238 -20.99 6.60 -24.25
N THR A 239 -20.22 7.06 -23.27
CA THR A 239 -19.36 8.25 -23.43
C THR A 239 -18.22 8.01 -24.43
N HIS A 240 -17.69 6.79 -24.49
CA HIS A 240 -16.67 6.41 -25.47
C HIS A 240 -17.22 6.33 -26.91
N GLU A 241 -18.47 5.91 -27.10
CA GLU A 241 -19.12 5.89 -28.42
C GLU A 241 -19.45 7.30 -28.95
N GLU A 242 -19.79 8.24 -28.06
CA GLU A 242 -20.08 9.64 -28.42
C GLU A 242 -18.81 10.44 -28.74
N ALA A 243 -17.69 10.18 -28.05
CA ALA A 243 -16.41 10.85 -28.30
C ALA A 243 -15.66 10.35 -29.54
N GLY A 244 -16.08 9.22 -30.12
CA GLY A 244 -15.50 8.63 -31.33
C GLY A 244 -16.23 8.98 -32.64
N ARG A 245 -17.31 9.77 -32.57
CA ARG A 245 -18.03 10.32 -33.74
C ARG A 245 -17.63 11.77 -33.99
#